data_AF-A0A960L3R4-F1
#
_entry.id   AF-A0A960L3R4-F1
#
_cell.length_a   1.000
_cell.length_b   1.000
_cell.length_c   1.000
_cell.angle_alpha   90.00
_cell.angle_beta   90.00
_cell.angle_gamma   90.00
#
_symmetry.space_group_name_H-M   'P 1'
#
loop_
_entity.id
_entity.type
_entity.pdbx_description
1 polymer ?
#
loop_
_entity_poly.entity_id
_entity_poly.type
_entity_poly.pdbx_seq_one_letter_code
_entity_poly.pdbx_strand_id
1 'polypeptide(L)' 'FALVQPSTKTRLDVGLRLDAVEPSGRLEASGSFNTMVSHRVRVESADEVDEQLVGWLRAAYDDAG' A
#
# COMPACT_ATOMS: atom_id res chain seq x y z
N PHE A 1 -0.18 -10.65 0.67
CA PHE A 1 -0.85 -9.57 1.44
C PHE A 1 -0.36 -8.19 1.01
N ALA A 2 0.94 -7.97 0.79
CA ALA A 2 1.49 -6.69 0.31
C ALA A 2 2.54 -6.89 -0.80
N LEU A 3 2.82 -5.83 -1.55
CA LEU A 3 3.85 -5.74 -2.59
C LEU A 3 4.63 -4.44 -2.38
N VAL A 4 5.95 -4.48 -2.55
CA VAL A 4 6.79 -3.27 -2.54
C VAL A 4 7.47 -3.15 -3.89
N GLN A 5 7.26 -2.03 -4.59
CA GLN A 5 7.78 -1.79 -5.92
C GLN A 5 8.52 -0.44 -5.99
N PRO A 6 9.81 -0.41 -6.40
CA PRO A 6 10.45 0.85 -6.77
C PRO A 6 9.87 1.33 -8.11
N SER A 7 9.02 2.34 -8.08
CA SER A 7 8.28 2.80 -9.26
C SER A 7 8.99 3.92 -10.03
N THR A 8 9.83 4.70 -9.37
CA THR A 8 10.70 5.70 -10.00
C THR A 8 12.07 5.73 -9.30
N LYS A 9 12.97 6.63 -9.73
CA LYS A 9 14.28 6.82 -9.08
C LYS A 9 14.17 7.25 -7.61
N THR A 10 13.09 7.91 -7.23
CA THR A 10 12.93 8.53 -5.90
C THR A 10 11.65 8.11 -5.18
N ARG A 11 10.81 7.27 -5.80
CA ARG A 11 9.53 6.86 -5.25
C ARG A 11 9.39 5.35 -5.23
N LEU A 12 8.89 4.86 -4.10
CA LEU A 12 8.48 3.50 -3.88
C LEU A 12 6.95 3.45 -3.75
N ASP A 13 6.34 2.44 -4.36
CA ASP A 13 4.90 2.20 -4.23
C ASP A 13 4.70 0.91 -3.42
N VAL A 14 3.90 1.00 -2.36
CA VAL A 14 3.49 -0.14 -1.52
C VAL A 14 2.08 -0.55 -1.91
N GLY A 15 1.95 -1.71 -2.55
CA GLY A 15 0.66 -2.36 -2.81
C GLY A 15 0.16 -3.10 -1.57
N LEU A 16 -1.13 -3.01 -1.29
CA LEU A 16 -1.78 -3.65 -0.15
C LEU A 16 -3.07 -4.34 -0.58
N ARG A 17 -3.30 -5.55 -0.08
CA ARG A 17 -4.59 -6.24 -0.21
C ARG A 17 -5.44 -5.91 1.02
N LEU A 18 -6.35 -4.96 0.86
CA LEU A 18 -7.28 -4.46 1.89
C LEU A 18 -8.69 -4.39 1.30
N ASP A 19 -9.23 -5.55 0.92
CA ASP A 19 -10.44 -5.62 0.09
C ASP A 19 -11.71 -5.09 0.81
N ALA A 20 -11.69 -5.00 2.14
CA ALA A 20 -12.77 -4.47 2.98
C ALA A 20 -12.63 -2.96 3.33
N VAL A 21 -11.56 -2.30 2.87
CA VAL A 21 -11.29 -0.89 3.17
C VAL A 21 -11.52 -0.05 1.92
N GLU A 22 -12.19 1.09 2.05
CA GLU A 22 -12.32 2.02 0.93
C GLU A 22 -11.05 2.89 0.77
N PRO A 23 -10.58 3.12 -0.48
CA PRO A 23 -9.47 4.03 -0.72
C PRO A 23 -9.74 5.42 -0.16
N SER A 24 -8.81 5.96 0.63
CA SER A 24 -8.94 7.31 1.19
C SER A 24 -7.57 7.94 1.47
N GLY A 25 -7.48 9.25 1.25
CA GLY A 25 -6.24 10.00 1.47
C GLY A 25 -5.07 9.43 0.67
N ARG A 26 -4.01 8.99 1.36
CA ARG A 26 -2.81 8.39 0.75
C ARG A 26 -2.97 6.91 0.38
N LEU A 27 -4.06 6.26 0.79
CA LEU A 27 -4.41 4.90 0.39
C LEU A 27 -5.23 4.96 -0.90
N GLU A 28 -4.53 4.92 -2.03
CA GLU A 28 -5.15 4.97 -3.37
C GLU A 28 -5.66 3.59 -3.78
N ALA A 29 -6.66 3.53 -4.66
CA ALA A 29 -6.99 2.31 -5.37
C ALA A 29 -5.80 1.85 -6.22
N SER A 30 -5.53 0.55 -6.28
CA SER A 30 -4.39 0.02 -7.05
C SER A 30 -4.50 0.33 -8.55
N GLY A 31 -5.71 0.29 -9.11
CA GLY A 31 -5.96 0.59 -10.52
C GLY A 31 -5.07 -0.25 -11.45
N SER A 32 -4.34 0.38 -12.37
CA SER A 32 -3.42 -0.30 -13.28
C SER A 32 -2.06 -0.67 -12.67
N PHE A 33 -1.85 -0.42 -11.38
CA PHE A 33 -0.57 -0.70 -10.72
C PHE A 33 -0.28 -2.21 -10.66
N ASN A 34 -1.20 -2.98 -10.10
CA ASN A 34 -1.05 -4.42 -9.93
C ASN A 34 -2.40 -5.06 -9.58
N THR A 35 -2.70 -6.21 -10.19
CA THR A 35 -3.99 -6.91 -10.05
C THR A 35 -4.11 -7.77 -8.78
N MET A 36 -3.01 -8.01 -8.05
CA MET A 36 -2.98 -8.83 -6.83
C MET A 36 -3.22 -8.02 -5.54
N VAL A 37 -3.26 -6.69 -5.65
CA VAL A 37 -3.47 -5.77 -4.52
C VAL A 37 -4.64 -4.85 -4.86
N SER A 38 -5.47 -4.52 -3.88
CA SER A 38 -6.62 -3.62 -4.05
C SER A 38 -6.24 -2.16 -3.90
N HIS A 39 -5.17 -1.89 -3.15
CA HIS A 39 -4.73 -0.55 -2.80
C HIS A 39 -3.25 -0.33 -3.10
N ARG A 40 -2.85 0.94 -3.19
CA ARG A 40 -1.47 1.39 -3.29
C ARG A 40 -1.26 2.64 -2.43
N VAL A 41 -0.13 2.69 -1.75
CA VAL A 41 0.40 3.88 -1.09
C VAL A 41 1.69 4.29 -1.79
N ARG A 42 1.80 5.56 -2.17
CA ARG A 42 3.04 6.14 -2.70
C ARG A 42 3.90 6.60 -1.52
N VAL A 43 5.19 6.31 -1.60
CA VAL A 43 6.20 6.64 -0.59
C VAL A 43 7.34 7.40 -1.27
N GLU A 44 7.43 8.70 -1.04
CA GLU A 44 8.45 9.60 -1.61
C GLU A 44 9.57 9.94 -0.61
N SER A 45 9.34 9.72 0.68
CA SER A 45 10.32 9.95 1.74
C SER A 45 10.24 8.89 2.84
N ALA A 46 11.28 8.81 3.67
CA ALA A 46 11.32 7.85 4.78
C ALA A 46 10.28 8.16 5.86
N ASP A 47 9.95 9.45 6.07
CA ASP A 47 8.98 9.89 7.08
C ASP A 47 7.54 9.44 6.76
N GLU A 48 7.26 9.11 5.50
CA GLU A 48 5.98 8.54 5.07
C GLU A 48 5.84 7.06 5.44
N VAL A 49 6.89 6.40 5.92
CA VAL A 49 6.81 5.07 6.54
C VAL A 49 6.44 5.25 8.01
N ASP A 50 5.20 5.65 8.23
CA ASP A 50 4.62 6.00 9.52
C ASP A 50 3.79 4.86 10.11
N GLU A 51 3.25 5.09 11.31
CA GLU A 51 2.39 4.13 12.01
C GLU A 51 1.13 3.78 11.21
N GLN A 52 0.65 4.70 10.37
CA GLN A 52 -0.52 4.46 9.52
C GLN A 52 -0.21 3.42 8.44
N LEU A 53 0.90 3.57 7.72
CA LEU A 53 1.33 2.60 6.71
C LEU A 53 1.63 1.24 7.34
N VAL A 54 2.29 1.21 8.50
CA VAL A 54 2.56 -0.02 9.24
C VAL A 54 1.26 -0.69 9.71
N GLY A 55 0.28 0.10 10.17
CA GLY A 55 -1.04 -0.38 10.54
C GLY A 55 -1.77 -1.08 9.39
N TRP A 56 -1.71 -0.51 8.19
CA TRP A 56 -2.27 -1.14 6.99
C TRP A 56 -1.54 -2.40 6.55
N LEU A 57 -0.20 -2.42 6.64
CA LEU A 57 0.58 -3.63 6.37
C LEU A 57 0.19 -4.77 7.31
N ARG A 58 -0.04 -4.45 8.59
CA ARG A 58 -0.51 -5.40 9.59
C ARG A 58 -1.92 -5.90 9.29
N ALA A 59 -2.86 -4.99 9.02
CA ALA A 59 -4.23 -5.36 8.65
C ALA A 59 -4.26 -6.28 7.41
N ALA A 60 -3.50 -5.95 6.37
CA ALA A 60 -3.41 -6.78 5.17
C ALA A 60 -2.83 -8.17 5.46
N TYR A 61 -1.83 -8.25 6.37
CA TYR A 61 -1.25 -9.52 6.81
C TYR A 61 -2.26 -10.37 7.57
N ASP A 62 -2.95 -9.77 8.55
CA ASP A 62 -3.95 -10.45 9.38
C ASP A 62 -5.13 -10.98 8.53
N ASP A 63 -5.58 -10.22 7.54
CA ASP A 63 -6.65 -10.62 6.59
C ASP A 63 -6.24 -11.72 5.61
N ALA A 64 -4.94 -11.95 5.41
CA ALA A 64 -4.43 -12.96 4.48
C ALA A 64 -4.28 -14.36 5.10
N GLY A 65 -4.46 -14.47 6.41
CA GLY A 65 -4.36 -15.72 7.20
C GLY A 65 -5.55 -16.65 7.06
#